data_AF-M0L4P4-F1
#
_entry.id   AF-M0L4P4-F1
#
_cell.length_a   1.000
_cell.length_b   1.000
_cell.length_c   1.000
_cell.angle_alpha   90.00
_cell.angle_beta   90.00
_cell.angle_gamma   90.00
#
_symmetry.space_group_name_H-M   'P 1'
#
loop_
_entity.id
_entity.type
_entity.pdbx_description
1 polymer ?
#
loop_
_entity_poly.entity_id
_entity_poly.type
_entity_poly.pdbx_seq_one_letter_code
_entity_poly.pdbx_strand_id
1 'polypeptide(L)'
;MTLTFDATVVVPVADTDDSERTARAVAPSLTSTSTVIVANVIEKSGGALDKASMEQREKHAEEMFDRVRPSLEESPATLETGVL
;
A
#
# COMPACT_ATOMS: atom_id res chain seq x y z
N MET A 1 -3.28 8.48 22.49
CA MET A 1 -1.88 8.02 22.48
C MET A 1 -1.68 7.33 21.14
N THR A 2 -0.86 7.90 20.26
CA THR A 2 -0.59 7.30 18.94
C THR A 2 0.61 6.36 19.09
N LEU A 3 0.48 5.13 18.60
CA LEU A 3 1.60 4.19 18.55
C LEU A 3 2.61 4.67 17.50
N THR A 4 3.89 4.45 17.73
CA THR A 4 4.94 4.72 16.74
C THR A 4 5.47 3.42 16.17
N PHE A 5 5.77 3.42 14.87
CA PHE A 5 6.38 2.30 14.18
C PHE A 5 7.79 2.66 13.72
N ASP A 6 8.78 1.94 14.23
CA ASP A 6 10.18 2.07 13.85
C ASP A 6 10.59 0.89 12.96
N ALA A 7 11.56 1.07 12.06
CA ALA A 7 11.99 0.09 11.05
C ALA A 7 10.92 -0.23 9.98
N THR A 8 10.82 -1.48 9.53
CA THR A 8 9.98 -1.83 8.36
C THR A 8 8.50 -1.99 8.73
N VAL A 9 7.65 -1.25 8.03
CA VAL A 9 6.19 -1.27 8.20
C VAL A 9 5.55 -1.77 6.91
N VAL A 10 4.89 -2.93 6.96
CA VAL A 10 4.14 -3.45 5.81
C VAL A 10 2.71 -2.91 5.85
N VAL A 11 2.28 -2.28 4.76
CA VAL A 11 0.96 -1.67 4.61
C VAL A 11 0.23 -2.37 3.46
N PRO A 12 -0.65 -3.35 3.77
CA PRO A 12 -1.44 -4.01 2.75
C PRO A 12 -2.52 -3.05 2.23
N VAL A 13 -2.79 -3.11 0.92
CA VAL A 13 -3.86 -2.35 0.27
C VAL A 13 -4.70 -3.23 -0.64
N ALA A 14 -6.02 -3.05 -0.61
CA ALA A 14 -6.96 -3.89 -1.36
C ALA A 14 -7.56 -3.23 -2.62
N ASP A 15 -7.79 -1.92 -2.58
CA ASP A 15 -8.33 -1.11 -3.68
C ASP A 15 -7.89 0.36 -3.54
N THR A 16 -8.28 1.24 -4.46
CA THR A 16 -7.85 2.65 -4.48
C THR A 16 -8.34 3.47 -3.27
N ASP A 17 -9.54 3.21 -2.78
CA ASP A 17 -10.11 3.96 -1.65
C ASP A 17 -9.50 3.45 -0.33
N ASP A 18 -9.32 2.13 -0.22
CA ASP A 18 -8.62 1.51 0.89
C ASP A 18 -7.16 1.97 0.96
N SER A 19 -6.49 2.08 -0.18
CA SER A 19 -5.11 2.59 -0.30
C SER A 19 -4.97 3.98 0.33
N GLU A 20 -5.83 4.92 -0.08
CA GLU A 20 -5.79 6.30 0.41
C GLU A 20 -6.11 6.35 1.92
N ARG A 21 -7.15 5.63 2.35
CA ARG A 21 -7.58 5.60 3.75
C ARG A 21 -6.51 5.01 4.66
N THR A 22 -5.91 3.90 4.26
CA THR A 22 -4.89 3.20 5.04
C THR A 22 -3.60 4.02 5.11
N ALA A 23 -3.18 4.64 4.00
CA ALA A 23 -2.03 5.53 3.98
C ALA A 23 -2.19 6.73 4.93
N ARG A 24 -3.35 7.38 4.92
CA ARG A 24 -3.66 8.47 5.86
C ARG A 24 -3.69 8.02 7.32
N ALA A 25 -4.20 6.82 7.59
CA ALA A 25 -4.30 6.29 8.94
C ALA A 25 -2.92 5.96 9.54
N VAL A 26 -1.99 5.46 8.72
CA VAL A 26 -0.65 5.07 9.20
C VAL A 26 0.33 6.24 9.29
N ALA A 27 0.18 7.26 8.44
CA ALA A 27 1.13 8.39 8.35
C ALA A 27 1.49 9.05 9.71
N PRO A 28 0.55 9.30 10.64
CA PRO A 28 0.86 9.92 11.94
C PRO A 28 1.73 9.05 12.87
N SER A 29 1.84 7.75 12.59
CA SER A 29 2.58 6.77 13.39
C SER A 29 4.01 6.54 12.86
N LEU A 30 4.35 7.12 11.70
CA LEU A 30 5.63 6.93 11.03
C LEU A 30 6.69 7.92 11.51
N THR A 31 7.94 7.45 11.54
CA THR A 31 9.12 8.22 11.95
C THR A 31 10.15 8.24 10.82
N SER A 32 11.21 9.04 10.98
CA SER A 32 12.31 9.09 10.01
C SER A 32 13.12 7.80 9.95
N THR A 33 12.89 6.86 10.87
CA THR A 33 13.52 5.53 10.87
C THR A 33 12.63 4.45 10.25
N SER A 34 11.42 4.81 9.81
CA SER A 34 10.48 3.88 9.21
C SER A 34 10.78 3.67 7.71
N THR A 35 10.66 2.42 7.26
CA THR A 35 10.59 2.04 5.85
C THR A 35 9.23 1.40 5.59
N VAL A 36 8.37 2.07 4.82
CA VAL A 36 7.04 1.59 4.52
C VAL A 36 7.06 0.77 3.23
N ILE A 37 6.60 -0.47 3.31
CA ILE A 37 6.39 -1.34 2.14
C ILE A 37 4.89 -1.44 1.90
N VAL A 38 4.42 -0.81 0.84
CA VAL A 38 3.02 -0.92 0.39
C VAL A 38 2.90 -2.15 -0.48
N ALA A 39 2.02 -3.07 -0.08
CA ALA A 39 1.84 -4.35 -0.75
C ALA A 39 0.40 -4.54 -1.22
N ASN A 40 0.23 -4.85 -2.51
CA ASN A 40 -1.02 -5.39 -3.02
C ASN A 40 -0.85 -6.89 -3.28
N VAL A 41 -1.81 -7.69 -2.79
CA VAL A 41 -1.80 -9.15 -2.95
C VAL A 41 -2.81 -9.52 -4.02
N ILE A 42 -2.33 -10.14 -5.10
CA ILE A 42 -3.18 -10.59 -6.19
C ILE A 42 -3.48 -12.09 -6.02
N GLU A 43 -4.71 -12.42 -5.62
CA GLU A 43 -5.12 -13.81 -5.48
C GLU A 43 -5.20 -14.51 -6.85
N LYS A 44 -4.34 -15.51 -7.06
CA LYS A 44 -4.31 -16.28 -8.32
C LYS A 44 -5.36 -17.39 -8.43
N SER A 45 -6.01 -17.79 -7.33
CA SER A 45 -6.90 -18.96 -7.34
C SER A 45 -7.99 -18.90 -6.25
N GLY A 46 -8.90 -17.93 -6.38
CA GLY A 46 -10.11 -17.76 -5.53
C GLY A 46 -11.43 -18.15 -6.20
N GLY A 47 -11.41 -18.91 -7.32
CA GLY A 47 -12.58 -19.65 -7.81
C GLY A 47 -13.65 -18.90 -8.63
N ALA A 48 -13.39 -17.67 -9.09
CA ALA A 48 -14.23 -17.00 -10.07
C ALA A 48 -13.51 -16.88 -11.42
N LEU A 49 -14.28 -16.86 -12.51
CA LEU A 49 -13.82 -16.63 -13.89
C LEU A 49 -13.45 -15.15 -14.06
N ASP A 50 -12.52 -14.66 -13.23
CA ASP A 50 -12.09 -13.27 -13.23
C ASP A 50 -11.32 -13.01 -14.52
N LYS A 51 -11.93 -12.20 -15.38
CA LYS A 51 -11.52 -11.97 -16.78
C LYS A 51 -10.36 -11.00 -16.91
N ALA A 52 -9.87 -10.43 -15.82
CA ALA A 52 -8.70 -9.57 -15.85
C ALA A 52 -7.42 -10.40 -16.14
N SER A 53 -6.60 -9.94 -17.08
CA SER A 53 -5.24 -10.46 -17.26
C SER A 53 -4.36 -10.09 -16.06
N MET A 54 -3.23 -10.77 -15.88
CA MET A 54 -2.24 -10.37 -14.86
C MET A 54 -1.78 -8.92 -15.04
N GLU A 55 -1.53 -8.51 -16.28
CA GLU A 55 -1.16 -7.13 -16.63
C GLU A 55 -2.23 -6.10 -16.20
N GLN A 56 -3.51 -6.42 -16.36
CA GLN A 56 -4.60 -5.56 -15.90
C GLN A 56 -4.63 -5.45 -14.36
N ARG A 57 -4.30 -6.53 -13.65
CA ARG A 57 -4.24 -6.51 -12.18
C ARG A 57 -3.01 -5.76 -11.67
N GLU A 58 -1.86 -5.92 -12.31
CA GLU A 58 -0.64 -5.17 -12.00
C GLU A 58 -0.85 -3.67 -12.22
N LYS A 59 -1.46 -3.27 -13.34
CA LYS A 59 -1.83 -1.87 -13.59
C LYS A 59 -2.77 -1.33 -12.51
N HIS A 60 -3.73 -2.13 -12.06
CA HIS A 60 -4.62 -1.71 -10.98
C HIS A 60 -3.87 -1.55 -9.65
N ALA A 61 -2.86 -2.37 -9.38
CA ALA A 61 -1.97 -2.19 -8.23
C ALA A 61 -1.14 -0.90 -8.33
N GLU A 62 -0.68 -0.53 -9.52
CA GLU A 62 -0.02 0.77 -9.75
C GLU A 62 -0.96 1.95 -9.41
N GLU A 63 -2.23 1.89 -9.84
CA GLU A 63 -3.24 2.91 -9.51
C GLU A 63 -3.45 3.04 -8.00
N MET A 64 -3.38 1.93 -7.26
CA MET A 64 -3.41 1.93 -5.80
C MET A 64 -2.19 2.62 -5.19
N PHE A 65 -0.99 2.31 -5.70
CA PHE A 65 0.25 2.93 -5.21
C PHE A 65 0.28 4.44 -5.46
N ASP A 66 -0.27 4.91 -6.58
CA ASP A 66 -0.44 6.34 -6.86
C ASP A 66 -1.36 7.03 -5.85
N ARG A 67 -2.35 6.32 -5.28
CA ARG A 67 -3.20 6.86 -4.20
C ARG A 67 -2.54 6.91 -2.84
N VAL A 68 -1.62 5.98 -2.57
CA VAL A 68 -0.86 5.97 -1.31
C VAL A 68 0.15 7.11 -1.26
N ARG A 69 0.82 7.35 -2.38
CA ARG A 69 1.99 8.24 -2.48
C ARG A 69 1.79 9.63 -1.87
N PRO A 70 0.72 10.41 -2.18
CA PRO A 70 0.54 11.74 -1.61
C PRO A 70 0.50 11.76 -0.07
N SER A 71 -0.07 10.71 0.54
CA SER A 71 -0.23 10.67 2.00
C SER A 71 1.06 10.27 2.72
N LEU A 72 1.95 9.53 2.06
CA LEU A 72 3.18 9.01 2.67
C LEU A 72 4.43 9.82 2.32
N GLU A 73 4.44 10.53 1.18
CA GLU A 73 5.53 11.47 0.82
C GLU A 73 5.57 12.70 1.73
N GLU A 74 4.46 13.05 2.38
CA GLU A 74 4.41 14.07 3.43
C GLU A 74 4.94 13.57 4.78
N SER A 75 5.13 12.26 4.93
CA SER A 75 5.66 11.66 6.16
C SER A 75 7.19 11.61 6.15
N PRO A 76 7.83 11.51 7.32
CA PRO A 76 9.29 11.40 7.40
C PRO A 76 9.85 10.03 6.94
N ALA A 77 9.00 9.05 6.63
CA ALA A 77 9.41 7.68 6.31
C ALA A 77 9.92 7.52 4.87
N THR A 78 10.69 6.45 4.65
CA THR A 78 11.02 5.98 3.30
C THR A 78 9.87 5.13 2.75
N LEU A 79 9.50 5.32 1.48
CA LEU A 79 8.40 4.60 0.83
C LEU A 79 8.90 3.64 -0.26
N GLU A 80 8.47 2.38 -0.17
CA GLU A 80 8.67 1.32 -1.15
C GLU A 80 7.31 0.69 -1.53
N THR A 81 7.15 0.27 -2.78
CA THR A 81 5.91 -0.32 -3.31
C THR A 81 6.21 -1.63 -4.03
N GLY A 82 5.39 -2.66 -3.83
CA GLY A 82 5.56 -3.95 -4.49
C GLY A 82 4.26 -4.71 -4.70
N VAL A 83 4.18 -5.44 -5.81
CA VAL A 83 3.12 -6.42 -6.09
C VAL A 83 3.60 -7.80 -5.65
N LEU A 84 2.79 -8.51 -4.86
CA LEU A 84 3.12 -9.83 -4.29
C LEU A 84 2.18 -10.93 -4.77
#